data_AF-A0A0K0D6E0-F1
#
_entry.id   AF-A0A0K0D6E0-F1
#
_cell.length_a   1.000
_cell.length_b   1.000
_cell.length_c   1.000
_cell.angle_alpha   90.00
_cell.angle_beta   90.00
_cell.angle_gamma   90.00
#
_symmetry.space_group_name_H-M   'P 1'
#
loop_
_entity.id
_entity.type
_entity.pdbx_description
1 polymer ?
#
loop_
_entity_poly.entity_id
_entity_poly.type
_entity_poly.pdbx_seq_one_letter_code
_entity_poly.pdbx_strand_id
1 'polypeptide(L)'
;MGVRRRMTCREASDELVKLDEENKLDSFRSTTISQTNVYGEIINRFLHPPTLVAFLTGTKGAVKLTKEEVNALSRLKSAFFPSFDDCASVEELEERATSAAMIVSYIFSEAPHVIDEEAGLNGTLFLIIVHIFEVLLNRLETVLLL
;
A
#
# COMPACT_ATOMS: atom_id res chain seq x y z
N MET A 1 15.70 18.37 -46.41
CA MET A 1 16.94 17.74 -45.93
C MET A 1 17.14 18.11 -44.47
N GLY A 2 16.83 17.20 -43.55
CA GLY A 2 17.02 17.45 -42.11
C GLY A 2 18.47 17.20 -41.72
N VAL A 3 19.17 18.25 -41.28
CA VAL A 3 20.53 18.15 -40.75
C VAL A 3 20.46 17.38 -39.44
N ARG A 4 20.97 16.15 -39.40
CA ARG A 4 21.23 15.46 -38.12
C ARG A 4 22.38 16.19 -37.42
N ARG A 5 22.04 16.97 -36.39
CA ARG A 5 23.02 17.53 -35.45
C ARG A 5 23.81 16.38 -34.83
N ARG A 6 25.14 16.44 -34.88
CA ARG A 6 26.00 15.52 -34.11
C ARG A 6 25.96 15.97 -32.66
N MET A 7 25.46 15.11 -31.80
CA MET A 7 25.47 15.28 -30.36
C MET A 7 26.92 15.23 -29.86
N THR A 8 27.28 16.16 -28.99
CA THR A 8 28.59 16.19 -28.32
C THR A 8 28.66 15.11 -27.25
N CYS A 9 29.86 14.65 -26.89
CA CYS A 9 30.03 13.63 -25.85
C CYS A 9 29.41 14.04 -24.49
N ARG A 10 29.31 15.34 -24.21
CA ARG A 10 28.69 15.88 -23.00
C ARG A 10 27.15 15.76 -23.05
N GLU A 11 26.54 16.12 -24.17
CA GLU A 11 25.09 15.97 -24.37
C GLU A 11 24.64 14.51 -24.31
N ALA A 12 25.46 13.58 -24.86
CA ALA A 12 25.19 12.15 -24.76
C ALA A 12 25.29 11.63 -23.32
N SER A 13 26.25 12.14 -22.53
CA SER A 13 26.36 11.81 -21.12
C SER A 13 25.17 12.33 -20.31
N ASP A 14 24.70 13.55 -20.59
CA ASP A 14 23.55 14.14 -19.90
C ASP A 14 22.23 13.41 -20.25
N GLU A 15 22.07 12.94 -21.49
CA GLU A 15 20.92 12.09 -21.87
C GLU A 15 20.93 10.73 -21.18
N LEU A 16 22.11 10.10 -21.03
CA LEU A 16 22.23 8.82 -20.33
C LEU A 16 21.89 8.93 -18.83
N VAL A 17 22.27 10.04 -18.19
CA VAL A 17 21.91 10.29 -16.78
C VAL A 17 20.40 10.44 -16.63
N LYS A 18 19.74 11.21 -17.51
CA LYS A 18 18.28 11.35 -17.50
C LYS A 18 17.56 10.02 -17.69
N LEU A 19 18.02 9.21 -18.65
CA LEU A 19 17.48 7.87 -18.89
C LEU A 19 17.62 6.94 -17.68
N ASP A 20 18.75 6.99 -16.96
CA ASP A 20 18.95 6.19 -15.74
C ASP A 20 18.02 6.65 -14.60
N GLU A 21 17.84 7.96 -14.42
CA GLU A 21 16.91 8.53 -13.44
C GLU A 21 15.45 8.17 -13.74
N GLU A 22 15.02 8.27 -14.99
CA GLU A 22 13.67 7.87 -15.44
C GLU A 22 13.43 6.37 -15.22
N ASN A 23 14.39 5.51 -15.61
CA ASN A 23 14.27 4.06 -15.40
C ASN A 23 14.18 3.68 -13.91
N LYS A 24 14.93 4.37 -13.04
CA LYS A 24 14.86 4.18 -11.58
C LYS A 24 13.51 4.62 -11.04
N LEU A 25 12.98 5.76 -11.48
CA LEU A 25 11.67 6.26 -11.09
C LEU A 25 10.55 5.30 -11.53
N ASP A 26 10.62 4.78 -12.74
CA ASP A 26 9.63 3.83 -13.26
C ASP A 26 9.70 2.48 -12.52
N SER A 27 10.89 1.99 -12.20
CA SER A 27 11.06 0.79 -11.36
C SER A 27 10.49 0.99 -9.95
N PHE A 28 10.74 2.15 -9.34
CA PHE A 28 10.18 2.50 -8.05
C PHE A 28 8.65 2.57 -8.10
N ARG A 29 8.08 3.29 -9.07
CA ARG A 29 6.63 3.39 -9.29
C ARG A 29 5.99 2.02 -9.46
N SER A 30 6.58 1.17 -10.29
CA SER A 30 6.09 -0.19 -10.52
C SER A 30 6.09 -1.01 -9.22
N THR A 31 7.16 -0.92 -8.44
CA THR A 31 7.28 -1.62 -7.15
C THR A 31 6.24 -1.11 -6.16
N THR A 32 6.09 0.21 -6.02
CA THR A 32 5.09 0.83 -5.13
C THR A 32 3.67 0.41 -5.53
N ILE A 33 3.32 0.46 -6.81
CA ILE A 33 2.00 0.02 -7.29
C ILE A 33 1.77 -1.46 -6.95
N SER A 34 2.76 -2.32 -7.19
CA SER A 34 2.66 -3.74 -6.87
C SER A 34 2.45 -3.97 -5.37
N GLN A 35 3.20 -3.29 -4.52
CA GLN A 35 3.07 -3.39 -3.07
C GLN A 35 1.70 -2.88 -2.62
N THR A 36 1.26 -1.72 -3.10
CA THR A 36 -0.08 -1.18 -2.79
C THR A 36 -1.18 -2.18 -3.12
N ASN A 37 -1.09 -2.86 -4.28
CA ASN A 37 -2.07 -3.89 -4.65
C ASN A 37 -2.04 -5.10 -3.72
N VAL A 38 -0.86 -5.59 -3.34
CA VAL A 38 -0.70 -6.73 -2.43
C VAL A 38 -1.28 -6.39 -1.04
N TYR A 39 -0.87 -5.27 -0.45
CA TYR A 39 -1.36 -4.84 0.86
C TYR A 39 -2.84 -4.52 0.85
N GLY A 40 -3.35 -3.91 -0.22
CA GLY A 40 -4.78 -3.69 -0.42
C GLY A 40 -5.55 -5.01 -0.42
N GLU A 41 -5.11 -6.01 -1.17
CA GLU A 41 -5.76 -7.32 -1.23
C GLU A 41 -5.70 -8.05 0.12
N ILE A 42 -4.61 -7.92 0.87
CA ILE A 42 -4.50 -8.46 2.24
C ILE A 42 -5.57 -7.84 3.14
N ILE A 43 -5.72 -6.51 3.14
CA ILE A 43 -6.78 -5.84 3.89
C ILE A 43 -8.15 -6.34 3.45
N ASN A 44 -8.37 -6.50 2.15
CA ASN A 44 -9.65 -6.95 1.61
C ASN A 44 -10.01 -8.37 2.09
N ARG A 45 -9.03 -9.28 2.11
CA ARG A 45 -9.19 -10.65 2.64
C ARG A 45 -9.36 -10.67 4.16
N PHE A 46 -8.67 -9.78 4.87
CA PHE A 46 -8.83 -9.61 6.30
C PHE A 46 -10.27 -9.22 6.65
N LEU A 47 -10.84 -8.26 5.91
CA LEU A 47 -12.21 -7.76 6.10
C LEU A 47 -13.29 -8.72 5.58
N HIS A 48 -12.93 -9.84 4.98
CA HIS A 48 -13.89 -10.87 4.58
C HIS A 48 -14.55 -11.49 5.83
N PRO A 49 -15.90 -11.61 5.92
CA PRO A 49 -16.59 -11.84 7.19
C PRO A 49 -16.12 -13.09 7.99
N PRO A 50 -15.92 -14.27 7.36
CA PRO A 50 -15.35 -15.43 8.04
C PRO A 50 -13.95 -15.21 8.63
N THR A 51 -13.11 -14.45 7.92
CA THR A 51 -11.74 -14.11 8.35
C THR A 51 -11.81 -13.15 9.52
N LEU A 52 -12.61 -12.10 9.37
CA LEU A 52 -12.80 -11.07 10.38
C LEU A 52 -13.28 -11.65 11.72
N VAL A 53 -14.24 -12.58 11.68
CA VAL A 53 -14.72 -13.28 12.88
C VAL A 53 -13.59 -14.08 13.55
N ALA A 54 -12.70 -14.71 12.79
CA ALA A 54 -11.57 -15.43 13.36
C ALA A 54 -10.64 -14.50 14.15
N PHE A 55 -10.35 -13.30 13.61
CA PHE A 55 -9.54 -12.29 14.30
C PHE A 55 -10.25 -11.64 15.49
N LEU A 56 -11.56 -11.37 15.42
CA LEU A 56 -12.32 -10.84 16.56
C LEU A 56 -12.44 -11.85 17.72
N THR A 57 -12.54 -13.14 17.39
CA THR A 57 -12.72 -14.21 18.38
C THR A 57 -11.41 -14.85 18.83
N GLY A 58 -10.30 -14.63 18.11
CA GLY A 58 -9.01 -15.30 18.36
C GLY A 58 -9.04 -16.80 18.05
N THR A 59 -9.77 -17.21 17.01
CA THR A 59 -9.95 -18.62 16.65
C THR A 59 -9.16 -18.99 15.39
N LYS A 60 -9.02 -20.29 15.09
CA LYS A 60 -8.29 -20.80 13.90
C LYS A 60 -6.82 -20.34 13.82
N GLY A 61 -6.18 -20.10 14.95
CA GLY A 61 -4.80 -19.61 15.02
C GLY A 61 -4.64 -18.12 14.74
N ALA A 62 -5.75 -17.38 14.54
CA ALA A 62 -5.71 -15.93 14.37
C ALA A 62 -5.34 -15.22 15.67
N VAL A 63 -4.49 -14.20 15.57
CA VAL A 63 -4.25 -13.26 16.68
C VAL A 63 -5.56 -12.52 16.95
N LYS A 64 -5.92 -12.41 18.23
CA LYS A 64 -7.13 -11.69 18.61
C LYS A 64 -6.94 -10.18 18.42
N LEU A 65 -7.80 -9.56 17.64
CA LEU A 65 -7.84 -8.11 17.44
C LEU A 65 -9.06 -7.51 18.14
N THR A 66 -8.91 -6.28 18.61
CA THR A 66 -9.97 -5.43 19.14
C THR A 66 -10.87 -4.93 18.02
N LYS A 67 -12.05 -4.44 18.40
CA LYS A 67 -12.99 -3.86 17.44
C LYS A 67 -12.44 -2.57 16.83
N GLU A 68 -11.70 -1.82 17.63
CA GLU A 68 -11.03 -0.58 17.28
C GLU A 68 -9.94 -0.81 16.21
N GLU A 69 -9.11 -1.85 16.38
CA GLU A 69 -8.10 -2.24 15.37
C GLU A 69 -8.74 -2.70 14.06
N VAL A 70 -9.84 -3.46 14.13
CA VAL A 70 -10.61 -3.86 12.95
C VAL A 70 -11.17 -2.64 12.21
N ASN A 71 -11.72 -1.68 12.94
CA ASN A 71 -12.25 -0.45 12.34
C ASN A 71 -11.14 0.37 11.69
N ALA A 72 -9.96 0.44 12.31
CA ALA A 72 -8.79 1.09 11.72
C ALA A 72 -8.36 0.42 10.41
N LEU A 73 -8.30 -0.91 10.37
CA LEU A 73 -8.01 -1.66 9.13
C LEU A 73 -9.08 -1.43 8.05
N SER A 74 -10.35 -1.31 8.45
CA SER A 74 -11.45 -0.98 7.53
C SER A 74 -11.31 0.42 6.95
N ARG A 75 -10.86 1.41 7.74
CA ARG A 75 -10.59 2.77 7.25
C ARG A 75 -9.38 2.79 6.33
N LEU A 76 -8.31 2.06 6.67
CA LEU A 76 -7.13 1.95 5.81
C LEU A 76 -7.45 1.39 4.42
N LYS A 77 -8.49 0.56 4.28
CA LYS A 77 -8.93 0.08 2.97
C LYS A 77 -9.16 1.22 1.96
N SER A 78 -9.68 2.37 2.39
CA SER A 78 -9.91 3.50 1.49
C SER A 78 -8.62 4.20 1.05
N ALA A 79 -7.50 4.04 1.76
CA ALA A 79 -6.20 4.52 1.32
C ALA A 79 -5.61 3.66 0.19
N PHE A 80 -5.87 2.35 0.21
CA PHE A 80 -5.41 1.42 -0.84
C PHE A 80 -6.37 1.36 -2.04
N PHE A 81 -7.66 1.59 -1.81
CA PHE A 81 -8.70 1.65 -2.84
C PHE A 81 -9.57 2.90 -2.65
N PRO A 82 -9.01 4.10 -2.90
CA PRO A 82 -9.77 5.33 -2.78
C PRO A 82 -10.92 5.36 -3.80
N SER A 83 -12.09 5.78 -3.34
CA SER A 83 -13.21 6.15 -4.20
C SER A 83 -13.25 7.66 -4.37
N PHE A 84 -13.59 8.10 -5.58
CA PHE A 84 -13.69 9.50 -5.96
C PHE A 84 -15.08 9.86 -6.52
N ASP A 85 -16.03 8.92 -6.47
CA ASP A 85 -17.36 9.06 -7.07
C ASP A 85 -18.21 10.17 -6.42
N ASP A 86 -17.88 10.55 -5.19
CA ASP A 86 -18.54 11.55 -4.37
C ASP A 86 -17.81 12.91 -4.30
N CYS A 87 -16.65 13.05 -4.97
CA CYS A 87 -15.92 14.32 -4.96
C CYS A 87 -16.68 15.41 -5.72
N ALA A 88 -16.86 16.57 -5.09
CA ALA A 88 -17.59 17.70 -5.66
C ALA A 88 -16.72 18.61 -6.54
N SER A 89 -15.39 18.54 -6.42
CA SER A 89 -14.44 19.34 -7.21
C SER A 89 -13.11 18.62 -7.46
N VAL A 90 -12.28 19.20 -8.33
CA VAL A 90 -10.93 18.70 -8.63
C VAL A 90 -10.02 18.86 -7.41
N GLU A 91 -10.15 19.96 -6.67
CA GLU A 91 -9.38 20.20 -5.45
C GLU A 91 -9.66 19.12 -4.39
N GLU A 92 -10.93 18.72 -4.22
CA GLU A 92 -11.29 17.66 -3.29
C GLU A 92 -10.71 16.30 -3.73
N LEU A 93 -10.71 16.03 -5.04
CA LEU A 93 -10.11 14.83 -5.61
C LEU A 93 -8.59 14.80 -5.35
N GLU A 94 -7.90 15.91 -5.58
CA GLU A 94 -6.45 16.05 -5.34
C GLU A 94 -6.10 15.90 -3.85
N GLU A 95 -6.88 16.51 -2.96
CA GLU A 95 -6.70 16.38 -1.52
C GLU A 95 -6.86 14.93 -1.07
N ARG A 96 -7.91 14.25 -1.55
CA ARG A 96 -8.17 12.85 -1.21
C ARG A 96 -7.10 11.91 -1.78
N ALA A 97 -6.68 12.11 -3.02
CA ALA A 97 -5.61 11.34 -3.64
C ALA A 97 -4.28 11.53 -2.91
N THR A 98 -3.97 12.78 -2.51
CA THR A 98 -2.78 13.10 -1.73
C THR A 98 -2.79 12.44 -0.36
N SER A 99 -3.93 12.50 0.34
CA SER A 99 -4.10 11.86 1.65
C SER A 99 -3.89 10.34 1.58
N ALA A 100 -4.53 9.68 0.61
CA ALA A 100 -4.35 8.25 0.38
C ALA A 100 -2.88 7.89 0.06
N ALA A 101 -2.23 8.66 -0.81
CA ALA A 101 -0.83 8.46 -1.17
C ALA A 101 0.12 8.64 0.03
N MET A 102 -0.16 9.62 0.91
CA MET A 102 0.62 9.86 2.12
C MET A 102 0.51 8.70 3.11
N ILE A 103 -0.68 8.14 3.31
CA ILE A 103 -0.88 6.96 4.17
C ILE A 103 -0.05 5.77 3.64
N VAL A 104 -0.15 5.48 2.34
CA VAL A 104 0.62 4.39 1.70
C VAL A 104 2.12 4.62 1.83
N SER A 105 2.57 5.87 1.62
CA SER A 105 3.97 6.26 1.79
C SER A 105 4.46 6.04 3.22
N TYR A 106 3.69 6.42 4.24
CA TYR A 106 4.04 6.20 5.65
C TYR A 106 4.12 4.73 6.01
N ILE A 107 3.27 3.89 5.42
CA ILE A 107 3.33 2.44 5.58
C ILE A 107 4.65 1.89 5.00
N PHE A 108 5.00 2.26 3.77
CA PHE A 108 6.21 1.71 3.11
C PHE A 108 7.53 2.28 3.59
N SER A 109 7.52 3.51 4.10
CA SER A 109 8.71 4.12 4.70
C SER A 109 8.99 3.63 6.12
N GLU A 110 8.11 2.79 6.69
CA GLU A 110 8.15 2.36 8.09
C GLU A 110 8.22 3.54 9.07
N ALA A 111 7.76 4.72 8.63
CA ALA A 111 7.83 5.93 9.42
C ALA A 111 6.93 5.77 10.66
N PRO A 112 7.34 6.28 11.84
CA PRO A 112 6.54 6.19 13.06
C PRO A 112 5.30 7.11 13.05
N HIS A 113 4.86 7.54 11.87
CA HIS A 113 3.72 8.40 11.69
C HIS A 113 2.42 7.64 11.93
N VAL A 114 1.48 8.34 12.56
CA VAL A 114 0.12 7.86 12.76
C VAL A 114 -0.59 7.92 11.42
N ILE A 115 -1.04 6.76 10.95
CA ILE A 115 -1.77 6.58 9.70
C ILE A 115 -3.29 6.50 9.91
N ASP A 116 -3.72 6.27 11.17
CA ASP A 116 -5.11 6.38 11.59
C ASP A 116 -5.17 7.10 12.94
N GLU A 117 -5.61 8.36 12.91
CA GLU A 117 -5.65 9.22 14.11
C GLU A 117 -6.69 8.73 15.14
N GLU A 118 -7.79 8.12 14.68
CA GLU A 118 -8.85 7.62 15.57
C GLU A 118 -8.38 6.45 16.46
N ALA A 119 -7.61 5.52 15.90
CA ALA A 119 -7.09 4.37 16.61
C ALA A 119 -5.64 4.55 17.09
N GLY A 120 -4.98 5.66 16.71
CA GLY A 120 -3.55 5.86 16.95
C GLY A 120 -2.68 4.82 16.21
N LEU A 121 -3.17 4.25 15.12
CA LEU A 121 -2.44 3.22 14.37
C LEU A 121 -1.29 3.86 13.61
N ASN A 122 -0.09 3.27 13.71
CA ASN A 122 1.07 3.69 12.93
C ASN A 122 1.42 2.65 11.85
N GLY A 123 2.24 3.06 10.87
CA GLY A 123 2.68 2.20 9.77
C GLY A 123 3.35 0.89 10.23
N THR A 124 4.15 0.95 11.29
CA THR A 124 4.85 -0.22 11.85
C THR A 124 3.87 -1.26 12.41
N LEU A 125 2.86 -0.85 13.19
CA LEU A 125 1.84 -1.76 13.72
C LEU A 125 1.04 -2.40 12.60
N PHE A 126 0.70 -1.62 11.56
CA PHE A 126 0.02 -2.15 10.39
C PHE A 126 0.84 -3.25 9.70
N LEU A 127 2.13 -3.02 9.48
CA LEU A 127 3.02 -4.03 8.88
C LEU A 127 3.13 -5.28 9.74
N ILE A 128 3.18 -5.17 11.07
CA ILE A 128 3.19 -6.33 11.98
C ILE A 128 1.90 -7.15 11.83
N ILE A 129 0.73 -6.50 11.82
CA ILE A 129 -0.56 -7.17 11.66
C ILE A 129 -0.62 -7.90 10.31
N VAL A 130 -0.20 -7.23 9.24
CA VAL A 130 -0.15 -7.84 7.89
C VAL A 130 0.83 -9.01 7.84
N HIS A 131 2.01 -8.88 8.45
CA HIS A 131 3.01 -9.94 8.42
C HIS A 131 2.56 -11.18 9.19
N ILE A 132 1.89 -10.99 10.34
CA ILE A 132 1.24 -12.07 11.08
C ILE A 132 0.17 -12.74 10.21
N PHE A 133 -0.62 -11.95 9.48
CA PHE A 133 -1.65 -12.45 8.57
C PHE A 133 -1.06 -13.30 7.42
N GLU A 134 0.01 -12.85 6.76
CA GLU A 134 0.71 -13.61 5.72
C GLU A 134 1.24 -14.95 6.24
N VAL A 135 1.89 -14.94 7.40
CA VAL A 135 2.43 -16.18 8.01
C VAL A 135 1.30 -17.16 8.35
N LEU A 136 0.15 -16.67 8.81
CA LEU A 136 -1.00 -17.49 9.15
C LEU A 136 -1.73 -18.04 7.91
N LEU A 137 -1.88 -17.25 6.86
CA LEU A 137 -2.45 -17.70 5.58
C LEU A 137 -1.62 -18.80 4.95
N ASN A 138 -0.30 -18.62 4.87
CA ASN A 138 0.61 -19.64 4.34
C ASN A 138 0.53 -20.95 5.14
N ARG A 139 0.32 -20.88 6.46
CA ARG A 139 0.12 -22.06 7.30
C ARG A 139 -1.23 -22.72 7.10
N LEU A 140 -2.30 -21.97 6.85
CA LEU A 140 -3.64 -22.50 6.60
C LEU A 140 -3.77 -23.17 5.23
N GLU A 141 -3.15 -22.62 4.17
CA GLU A 141 -3.10 -23.26 2.85
C GLU A 141 -2.35 -24.59 2.88
N THR A 142 -1.33 -24.72 3.74
CA THR A 142 -0.60 -25.99 3.93
C THR A 142 -1.47 -27.08 4.58
N VAL A 143 -2.48 -26.70 5.37
CA VAL A 143 -3.38 -27.64 6.07
C VAL A 143 -4.61 -28.02 5.23
N LEU A 144 -5.01 -27.19 4.27
CA LEU A 144 -6.15 -27.44 3.37
C LEU A 144 -5.80 -28.28 2.12
N LEU A 145 -4.51 -28.60 1.93
CA LEU A 145 -4.00 -29.46 0.84
C LEU A 145 -3.57 -30.87 1.31
N LEU A 146 -3.89 -31.25 2.56
CA LEU A 146 -3.73 -32.60 3.13
C LEU A 146 -5.09 -33.14 3.58
#